data_AF-A0A2N9Y807-F1
#
_entry.id   AF-A0A2N9Y807-F1
#
_cell.length_a   1.000
_cell.length_b   1.000
_cell.length_c   1.000
_cell.angle_alpha   90.00
_cell.angle_beta   90.00
_cell.angle_gamma   90.00
#
_symmetry.space_group_name_H-M   'P 1'
#
loop_
_entity.id
_entity.type
_entity.pdbx_description
1 polymer ?
#
loop_
_entity_poly.entity_id
_entity_poly.type
_entity_poly.pdbx_seq_one_letter_code
_entity_poly.pdbx_strand_id
1 'polypeptide(L)'
;MYQLNQTLASYLGGGASYQGGQWTAPEFQVTQFKSDGSSGESKSYDTVAGAFEGVNGSLSGINDRLNDVAQNVTSNSLSWNEEIGGYDGRHNGSDSKITHVADGDISEGSKEVVNGGQLWETNQKVSAVENRVESIDQHVKDVESAVTNGAVNYDKDADGKKTNKITLVGGNESDPVLIDNLAEGRIESGSKEAVTGGQLHDYTDQQMKLVLDDAKKYTDDQVSSLVNNGVNEAKSYTDIKFETLNYAIEDVRKEARQAAAIGLAVSNLRYNDAPGKLSVALASGIWLNQSAFAVGAGYTSEDGNTRSSLSITSGGGRWGVGVGLSLTLN
;
A
#
# COMPACT_ATOMS: atom_id res chain seq x y z
N MET A 1 102.56 -98.09 -24.03
CA MET A 1 101.58 -98.05 -22.92
C MET A 1 101.68 -96.77 -22.09
N TYR A 2 102.86 -96.40 -21.56
CA TYR A 2 103.01 -95.19 -20.72
C TYR A 2 102.63 -93.86 -21.42
N GLN A 3 103.13 -93.59 -22.63
CA GLN A 3 102.80 -92.37 -23.38
C GLN A 3 101.29 -92.27 -23.72
N LEU A 4 100.66 -93.38 -24.09
CA LEU A 4 99.21 -93.42 -24.37
C LEU A 4 98.38 -93.06 -23.13
N ASN A 5 98.73 -93.59 -21.96
CA ASN A 5 98.04 -93.29 -20.71
C ASN A 5 98.21 -91.82 -20.29
N GLN A 6 99.39 -91.23 -20.51
CA GLN A 6 99.63 -89.81 -20.25
C GLN A 6 98.86 -88.90 -21.20
N THR A 7 98.76 -89.25 -22.50
CA THR A 7 97.91 -88.52 -23.45
C THR A 7 96.44 -88.61 -23.07
N LEU A 8 95.95 -89.79 -22.68
CA LEU A 8 94.57 -89.96 -22.21
C LEU A 8 94.27 -89.14 -20.96
N ALA A 9 95.18 -89.11 -19.98
CA ALA A 9 95.06 -88.27 -18.79
C ALA A 9 94.95 -86.78 -19.14
N SER A 10 95.75 -86.31 -20.12
CA SER A 10 95.70 -84.92 -20.58
C SER A 10 94.37 -84.55 -21.26
N TYR A 11 93.73 -85.49 -21.95
CA TYR A 11 92.41 -85.27 -22.55
C TYR A 11 91.27 -85.26 -21.54
N LEU A 12 91.38 -86.02 -20.44
CA LEU A 12 90.42 -85.94 -19.34
C LEU A 12 90.52 -84.59 -18.61
N GLY A 13 91.73 -84.04 -18.47
CA GLY A 13 91.93 -82.77 -17.78
C GLY A 13 91.71 -82.91 -16.27
N GLY A 14 91.33 -81.82 -15.58
CA GLY A 14 91.00 -81.86 -14.14
C GLY A 14 92.14 -82.33 -13.23
N GLY A 15 93.40 -82.30 -13.66
CA GLY A 15 94.51 -82.83 -12.88
C GLY A 15 94.72 -84.35 -12.95
N ALA A 16 94.00 -85.07 -13.83
CA ALA A 16 94.23 -86.50 -14.05
C ALA A 16 95.69 -86.77 -14.49
N SER A 17 96.30 -87.83 -13.98
CA SER A 17 97.67 -88.22 -14.36
C SER A 17 97.95 -89.72 -14.22
N TYR A 18 98.97 -90.23 -14.90
CA TYR A 18 99.44 -91.62 -14.79
C TYR A 18 100.95 -91.67 -14.47
N GLN A 19 101.29 -91.96 -13.21
CA GLN A 19 102.67 -91.98 -12.73
C GLN A 19 102.97 -93.30 -12.00
N GLY A 20 104.15 -93.89 -12.24
CA GLY A 20 104.60 -95.09 -11.52
C GLY A 20 103.70 -96.33 -11.65
N GLY A 21 102.85 -96.39 -12.68
CA GLY A 21 101.86 -97.47 -12.86
C GLY A 21 100.50 -97.20 -12.23
N GLN A 22 100.32 -96.08 -11.53
CA GLN A 22 99.09 -95.70 -10.82
C GLN A 22 98.38 -94.51 -11.50
N TRP A 23 97.04 -94.52 -11.45
CA TRP A 23 96.19 -93.44 -11.94
C TRP A 23 95.81 -92.47 -10.82
N THR A 24 95.83 -91.17 -11.11
CA THR A 24 95.16 -90.13 -10.34
C THR A 24 93.91 -89.71 -11.11
N ALA A 25 92.75 -89.77 -10.45
CA ALA A 25 91.48 -89.35 -11.06
C ALA A 25 91.48 -87.84 -11.37
N PRO A 26 90.76 -87.39 -12.40
CA PRO A 26 90.49 -85.96 -12.58
C PRO A 26 89.66 -85.43 -11.39
N GLU A 27 89.66 -84.12 -11.22
CA GLU A 27 88.79 -83.40 -10.30
C GLU A 27 88.12 -82.26 -11.08
N PHE A 28 86.81 -82.37 -11.28
CA PHE A 28 85.98 -81.34 -11.91
C PHE A 28 85.12 -80.67 -10.86
N GLN A 29 85.23 -79.34 -10.75
CA GLN A 29 84.37 -78.56 -9.87
C GLN A 29 83.23 -77.96 -10.69
N VAL A 30 82.00 -78.33 -10.35
CA VAL A 30 80.80 -77.80 -11.00
C VAL A 30 79.97 -77.04 -9.97
N THR A 31 79.88 -75.73 -10.15
CA THR A 31 78.97 -74.87 -9.38
C THR A 31 77.53 -75.22 -9.70
N GLN A 32 76.74 -75.47 -8.66
CA GLN A 32 75.33 -75.80 -8.79
C GLN A 32 74.50 -74.52 -8.65
N PHE A 33 73.63 -74.19 -9.60
CA PHE A 33 72.67 -73.09 -9.45
C PHE A 33 71.32 -73.62 -8.96
N LYS A 34 70.75 -72.95 -7.96
CA LYS A 34 69.45 -73.30 -7.37
C LYS A 34 68.31 -72.53 -8.05
N SER A 35 67.08 -73.03 -7.88
CA SER A 35 65.86 -72.43 -8.43
C SER A 35 65.55 -71.03 -7.86
N ASP A 36 66.01 -70.71 -6.65
CA ASP A 36 65.90 -69.38 -6.04
C ASP A 36 66.85 -68.33 -6.64
N GLY A 37 67.72 -68.74 -7.56
CA GLY A 37 68.70 -67.88 -8.23
C GLY A 37 70.02 -67.70 -7.50
N SER A 38 70.19 -68.30 -6.33
CA SER A 38 71.46 -68.35 -5.63
C SER A 38 72.40 -69.42 -6.24
N SER A 39 73.71 -69.17 -6.15
CA SER A 39 74.71 -70.21 -6.37
C SER A 39 74.75 -71.13 -5.16
N GLY A 40 74.52 -72.42 -5.38
CA GLY A 40 74.83 -73.50 -4.45
C GLY A 40 76.32 -73.82 -4.40
N GLU A 41 76.67 -74.83 -3.59
CA GLU A 41 78.05 -75.28 -3.41
C GLU A 41 78.62 -75.85 -4.71
N SER A 42 79.89 -75.58 -4.98
CA SER A 42 80.62 -76.25 -6.05
C SER A 42 80.93 -77.68 -5.62
N LYS A 43 80.38 -78.63 -6.38
CA LYS A 43 80.59 -80.06 -6.13
C LYS A 43 81.78 -80.54 -6.94
N SER A 44 82.59 -81.40 -6.31
CA SER A 44 83.75 -82.04 -6.93
C SER A 44 83.35 -83.41 -7.49
N TYR A 45 83.75 -83.70 -8.72
CA TYR A 45 83.47 -84.94 -9.43
C TYR A 45 84.77 -85.53 -9.98
N ASP A 46 84.95 -86.84 -9.78
CA ASP A 46 86.17 -87.56 -10.16
C ASP A 46 86.09 -88.26 -11.54
N THR A 47 84.96 -88.09 -12.23
CA THR A 47 84.72 -88.62 -13.57
C THR A 47 84.05 -87.58 -14.46
N VAL A 48 84.27 -87.68 -15.78
CA VAL A 48 83.62 -86.82 -16.78
C VAL A 48 82.10 -87.00 -16.74
N ALA A 49 81.62 -88.25 -16.60
CA ALA A 49 80.20 -88.54 -16.50
C ALA A 49 79.56 -87.86 -15.28
N GLY A 50 80.18 -87.96 -14.10
CA GLY A 50 79.70 -87.29 -12.89
C GLY A 50 79.70 -85.76 -13.02
N ALA A 51 80.72 -85.18 -13.64
CA ALA A 51 80.76 -83.74 -13.90
C ALA A 51 79.61 -83.29 -14.81
N PHE A 52 79.31 -84.04 -15.89
CA PHE A 52 78.17 -83.76 -16.75
C PHE A 52 76.82 -83.97 -16.04
N GLU A 53 76.69 -84.96 -15.16
CA GLU A 53 75.51 -85.10 -14.29
C GLU A 53 75.35 -83.90 -13.36
N GLY A 54 76.46 -83.38 -12.81
CA GLY A 54 76.48 -82.13 -12.04
C GLY A 54 76.04 -80.92 -12.86
N VAL A 55 76.51 -80.78 -14.11
CA VAL A 55 76.07 -79.71 -15.01
C VAL A 55 74.59 -79.86 -15.32
N ASN A 56 74.12 -81.07 -15.61
CA ASN A 56 72.71 -81.34 -15.88
C ASN A 56 71.81 -81.00 -14.67
N GLY A 57 72.24 -81.33 -13.45
CA GLY A 57 71.56 -80.93 -12.23
C GLY A 57 71.47 -79.41 -12.09
N SER A 58 72.56 -78.70 -12.35
CA SER A 58 72.56 -77.23 -12.33
C SER A 58 71.67 -76.62 -13.42
N LEU A 59 71.63 -77.20 -14.62
CA LEU A 59 70.74 -76.74 -15.70
C LEU A 59 69.28 -76.99 -15.36
N SER A 60 68.95 -78.09 -14.67
CA SER A 60 67.60 -78.33 -14.14
C SER A 60 67.20 -77.24 -13.14
N GLY A 61 68.08 -76.87 -12.20
CA GLY A 61 67.80 -75.80 -11.24
C GLY A 61 67.57 -74.44 -11.92
N ILE A 62 68.33 -74.13 -12.98
CA ILE A 62 68.10 -72.93 -13.81
C ILE A 62 66.77 -73.01 -14.54
N ASN A 63 66.42 -74.16 -15.11
CA ASN A 63 65.15 -74.36 -15.80
C ASN A 63 63.94 -74.16 -14.87
N ASP A 64 64.03 -74.65 -13.63
CA ASP A 64 62.98 -74.46 -12.62
C ASP A 64 62.81 -72.98 -12.27
N ARG A 65 63.93 -72.27 -12.05
CA ARG A 65 63.91 -70.81 -11.86
C ARG A 65 63.25 -70.08 -13.02
N LEU A 66 63.56 -70.47 -14.25
CA LEU A 66 62.99 -69.84 -15.45
C LEU A 66 61.48 -70.03 -15.50
N ASN A 67 60.98 -71.22 -15.15
CA ASN A 67 59.55 -71.48 -15.04
C ASN A 67 58.90 -70.63 -13.95
N ASP A 68 59.51 -70.54 -12.77
CA ASP A 68 59.00 -69.73 -11.66
C ASP A 68 58.94 -68.24 -12.03
N VAL A 69 59.99 -67.72 -12.67
CA VAL A 69 60.04 -66.33 -13.16
C VAL A 69 58.98 -66.10 -14.23
N ALA A 70 58.83 -67.01 -15.20
CA ALA A 70 57.84 -66.89 -16.27
C ALA A 70 56.41 -66.85 -15.72
N GLN A 71 56.09 -67.71 -14.74
CA GLN A 71 54.79 -67.70 -14.07
C GLN A 71 54.59 -66.41 -13.28
N ASN A 72 55.56 -65.98 -12.47
CA ASN A 72 55.45 -64.76 -11.68
C ASN A 72 55.25 -63.51 -12.54
N VAL A 73 55.98 -63.38 -13.65
CA VAL A 73 55.81 -62.27 -14.60
C VAL A 73 54.41 -62.33 -15.21
N THR A 74 53.96 -63.49 -15.67
CA THR A 74 52.63 -63.64 -16.28
C THR A 74 51.50 -63.30 -15.30
N SER A 75 51.63 -63.68 -14.02
CA SER A 75 50.56 -63.51 -13.03
C SER A 75 50.55 -62.15 -12.33
N ASN A 76 51.70 -61.49 -12.17
CA ASN A 76 51.81 -60.26 -11.36
C ASN A 76 52.15 -59.01 -12.16
N SER A 77 52.40 -59.12 -13.48
CA SER A 77 52.67 -57.96 -14.33
C SER A 77 51.38 -57.34 -14.88
N LEU A 78 51.43 -56.04 -15.16
CA LEU A 78 50.47 -55.38 -16.02
C LEU A 78 50.82 -55.69 -17.48
N SER A 79 50.16 -56.67 -18.08
CA SER A 79 50.47 -57.16 -19.42
C SER A 79 49.45 -56.72 -20.46
N TRP A 80 49.91 -56.57 -21.71
CA TRP A 80 49.03 -56.37 -22.85
C TRP A 80 48.18 -57.62 -23.08
N ASN A 81 46.88 -57.42 -23.22
CA ASN A 81 45.92 -58.45 -23.54
C ASN A 81 45.35 -58.17 -24.94
N GLU A 82 45.70 -59.04 -25.89
CA GLU A 82 45.32 -58.91 -27.30
C GLU A 82 43.81 -59.04 -27.52
N GLU A 83 43.10 -59.79 -26.69
CA GLU A 83 41.64 -59.97 -26.83
C GLU A 83 40.88 -58.69 -26.51
N ILE A 84 41.37 -57.91 -25.54
CA ILE A 84 40.77 -56.62 -25.15
C ILE A 84 41.46 -55.42 -25.81
N GLY A 85 42.57 -55.63 -26.51
CA GLY A 85 43.35 -54.59 -27.18
C GLY A 85 43.94 -53.54 -26.23
N GLY A 86 44.41 -53.95 -25.05
CA GLY A 86 44.87 -53.03 -24.01
C GLY A 86 45.65 -53.71 -22.88
N TYR A 87 46.24 -52.90 -21.99
CA TYR A 87 46.83 -53.41 -20.75
C TYR A 87 45.74 -53.87 -19.78
N ASP A 88 45.83 -55.12 -19.30
CA ASP A 88 44.81 -55.72 -18.44
C ASP A 88 45.07 -55.41 -16.97
N GLY A 89 44.27 -54.50 -16.40
CA GLY A 89 44.35 -54.11 -15.00
C GLY A 89 43.78 -55.14 -14.02
N ARG A 90 43.37 -56.33 -14.47
CA ARG A 90 42.82 -57.37 -13.60
C ARG A 90 43.94 -58.20 -12.96
N HIS A 91 43.84 -58.42 -11.66
CA HIS A 91 44.69 -59.37 -10.93
C HIS A 91 43.79 -60.48 -10.38
N ASN A 92 44.12 -61.74 -10.68
CA ASN A 92 43.29 -62.91 -10.33
C ASN A 92 41.81 -62.75 -10.75
N GLY A 93 41.59 -62.18 -11.95
CA GLY A 93 40.25 -62.01 -12.53
C GLY A 93 39.42 -60.86 -11.97
N SER A 94 39.97 -60.05 -11.05
CA SER A 94 39.29 -58.89 -10.47
C SER A 94 39.96 -57.58 -10.86
N ASP A 95 39.16 -56.56 -11.17
CA ASP A 95 39.65 -55.21 -11.43
C ASP A 95 40.49 -54.72 -10.26
N SER A 96 41.72 -54.28 -10.55
CA SER A 96 42.68 -53.84 -9.54
C SER A 96 43.01 -52.35 -9.68
N LYS A 97 43.43 -51.74 -8.58
CA LYS A 97 43.82 -50.33 -8.56
C LYS A 97 45.22 -50.15 -9.13
N ILE A 98 45.39 -49.14 -9.98
CA ILE A 98 46.70 -48.56 -10.29
C ILE A 98 46.89 -47.37 -9.34
N THR A 99 47.82 -47.49 -8.41
CA THR A 99 48.07 -46.48 -7.37
C THR A 99 49.40 -45.76 -7.60
N HIS A 100 49.60 -44.63 -6.93
CA HIS A 100 50.80 -43.77 -7.10
C HIS A 100 50.97 -43.24 -8.53
N VAL A 101 49.84 -43.00 -9.22
CA VAL A 101 49.80 -42.32 -10.51
C VAL A 101 50.02 -40.83 -10.25
N ALA A 102 51.10 -40.27 -10.79
CA ALA A 102 51.36 -38.83 -10.76
C ALA A 102 50.23 -38.07 -11.47
N ASP A 103 50.10 -36.77 -11.21
CA ASP A 103 49.12 -35.95 -11.92
C ASP A 103 49.43 -35.96 -13.41
N GLY A 104 48.46 -36.37 -14.22
CA GLY A 104 48.58 -36.33 -15.67
C GLY A 104 48.38 -34.92 -16.20
N ASP A 105 49.02 -34.58 -17.31
CA ASP A 105 48.82 -33.30 -17.98
C ASP A 105 47.38 -33.16 -18.48
N ILE A 106 46.68 -32.11 -18.04
CA ILE A 106 45.31 -31.78 -18.45
C ILE A 106 45.37 -30.69 -19.53
N SER A 107 45.75 -31.12 -20.73
CA SER A 107 45.83 -30.30 -21.93
C SER A 107 45.10 -30.97 -23.10
N GLU A 108 44.74 -30.18 -24.12
CA GLU A 108 44.07 -30.70 -25.30
C GLU A 108 44.95 -31.73 -26.02
N GLY A 109 44.42 -32.94 -26.21
CA GLY A 109 45.13 -34.03 -26.89
C GLY A 109 46.02 -34.89 -25.98
N SER A 110 46.16 -34.56 -24.69
CA SER A 110 46.90 -35.37 -23.72
C SER A 110 46.43 -36.83 -23.71
N LYS A 111 47.38 -37.73 -23.49
CA LYS A 111 47.19 -39.19 -23.38
C LYS A 111 47.64 -39.71 -22.01
N GLU A 112 47.91 -38.81 -21.08
CA GLU A 112 48.31 -39.16 -19.73
C GLU A 112 47.11 -39.63 -18.91
N VAL A 113 47.37 -40.51 -17.95
CA VAL A 113 46.33 -41.00 -17.03
C VAL A 113 46.07 -39.93 -15.99
N VAL A 114 44.81 -39.55 -15.82
CA VAL A 114 44.40 -38.67 -14.72
C VAL A 114 44.13 -39.49 -13.47
N ASN A 115 44.56 -38.98 -12.31
CA ASN A 115 44.33 -39.65 -11.04
C ASN A 115 43.06 -39.12 -10.33
N GLY A 116 42.72 -39.75 -9.20
CA GLY A 116 41.54 -39.39 -8.43
C GLY A 116 41.58 -37.98 -7.82
N GLY A 117 42.76 -37.42 -7.53
CA GLY A 117 42.90 -36.05 -7.02
C GLY A 117 42.48 -35.02 -8.05
N GLN A 118 42.92 -35.19 -9.29
CA GLN A 118 42.56 -34.30 -10.40
C GLN A 118 41.06 -34.34 -10.73
N LEU A 119 40.45 -35.53 -10.73
CA LEU A 119 39.01 -35.67 -10.91
C LEU A 119 38.22 -35.08 -9.72
N TRP A 120 38.74 -35.23 -8.49
CA TRP A 120 38.14 -34.64 -7.30
C TRP A 120 38.11 -33.11 -7.37
N GLU A 121 39.20 -32.46 -7.79
CA GLU A 121 39.21 -31.00 -7.98
C GLU A 121 38.15 -30.52 -8.98
N THR A 122 37.94 -31.30 -10.05
CA THR A 122 36.88 -31.02 -11.03
C THR A 122 35.50 -31.17 -10.39
N ASN A 123 35.26 -32.24 -9.63
CA ASN A 123 34.00 -32.47 -8.92
C ASN A 123 33.70 -31.35 -7.90
N GLN A 124 34.70 -30.83 -7.20
CA GLN A 124 34.52 -29.68 -6.30
C GLN A 124 34.02 -28.43 -7.06
N LYS A 125 34.55 -28.18 -8.27
CA LYS A 125 34.07 -27.09 -9.13
C LYS A 125 32.65 -27.33 -9.61
N VAL A 126 32.31 -28.58 -9.98
CA VAL A 126 30.94 -28.96 -10.39
C VAL A 126 29.95 -28.75 -9.24
N SER A 127 30.25 -29.22 -8.03
CA SER A 127 29.38 -28.99 -6.87
C SER A 127 29.22 -27.51 -6.52
N ALA A 128 30.26 -26.70 -6.70
CA ALA A 128 30.14 -25.25 -6.56
C ALA A 128 29.20 -24.63 -7.61
N VAL A 129 29.18 -25.16 -8.84
CA VAL A 129 28.23 -24.76 -9.88
C VAL A 129 26.81 -25.21 -9.53
N GLU A 130 26.62 -26.45 -9.08
CA GLU A 130 25.31 -26.98 -8.65
C GLU A 130 24.69 -26.10 -7.56
N ASN A 131 25.46 -25.78 -6.51
CA ASN A 131 25.00 -24.88 -5.43
C ASN A 131 24.62 -23.48 -5.92
N ARG A 132 25.37 -22.94 -6.90
CA ARG A 132 25.05 -21.64 -7.52
C ARG A 132 23.77 -21.72 -8.34
N VAL A 133 23.52 -22.82 -9.04
CA VAL A 133 22.29 -23.03 -9.82
C VAL A 133 21.09 -23.13 -8.89
N GLU A 134 21.18 -23.85 -7.78
CA GLU A 134 20.11 -23.91 -6.76
C GLU A 134 19.81 -22.51 -6.18
N SER A 135 20.85 -21.74 -5.88
CA SER A 135 20.69 -20.35 -5.39
C SER A 135 20.01 -19.45 -6.43
N ILE A 136 20.37 -19.61 -7.71
CA ILE A 136 19.72 -18.87 -8.81
C ILE A 136 18.25 -19.27 -8.94
N ASP A 137 17.93 -20.56 -8.85
CA ASP A 137 16.54 -21.04 -8.90
C ASP A 137 15.70 -20.43 -7.79
N GLN A 138 16.24 -20.34 -6.56
CA GLN A 138 15.57 -19.67 -5.46
C GLN A 138 15.38 -18.16 -5.73
N HIS A 139 16.42 -17.47 -6.19
CA HIS A 139 16.30 -16.06 -6.56
C HIS A 139 15.28 -15.82 -7.68
N VAL A 140 15.17 -16.73 -8.66
CA VAL A 140 14.17 -16.64 -9.73
C VAL A 140 12.76 -16.80 -9.16
N LYS A 141 12.53 -17.74 -8.24
CA LYS A 141 11.23 -17.89 -7.55
C LYS A 141 10.88 -16.69 -6.68
N ASP A 142 11.87 -16.10 -6.01
CA ASP A 142 11.68 -14.91 -5.20
C ASP A 142 11.32 -13.71 -6.09
N VAL A 143 11.98 -13.55 -7.24
CA VAL A 143 11.65 -12.53 -8.25
C VAL A 143 10.26 -12.76 -8.83
N GLU A 144 9.91 -13.99 -9.19
CA GLU A 144 8.58 -14.34 -9.70
C GLU A 144 7.51 -13.99 -8.66
N SER A 145 7.72 -14.35 -7.39
CA SER A 145 6.80 -14.03 -6.30
C SER A 145 6.69 -12.52 -6.09
N ALA A 146 7.81 -11.78 -6.11
CA ALA A 146 7.82 -10.33 -5.96
C ALA A 146 7.08 -9.63 -7.12
N VAL A 147 7.26 -10.10 -8.35
CA VAL A 147 6.61 -9.52 -9.53
C VAL A 147 5.12 -9.88 -9.60
N THR A 148 4.74 -11.07 -9.15
CA THR A 148 3.36 -11.56 -9.26
C THR A 148 2.49 -11.10 -8.09
N ASN A 149 3.01 -11.16 -6.86
CA ASN A 149 2.25 -10.86 -5.65
C ASN A 149 2.58 -9.49 -5.04
N GLY A 150 3.80 -8.97 -5.26
CA GLY A 150 4.28 -7.75 -4.63
C GLY A 150 4.15 -6.48 -5.49
N ALA A 151 3.78 -6.61 -6.76
CA ALA A 151 3.77 -5.51 -7.71
C ALA A 151 2.37 -5.21 -8.27
N VAL A 152 2.11 -3.93 -8.49
CA VAL A 152 0.92 -3.48 -9.25
C VAL A 152 1.24 -3.56 -10.74
N ASN A 153 0.52 -4.43 -11.45
CA ASN A 153 0.73 -4.71 -12.86
C ASN A 153 -0.43 -4.18 -13.73
N TYR A 154 -0.13 -3.89 -14.99
CA TYR A 154 -1.17 -3.62 -15.98
C TYR A 154 -1.89 -4.91 -16.36
N ASP A 155 -3.21 -4.83 -16.52
CA ASP A 155 -4.03 -5.90 -17.05
C ASP A 155 -3.58 -6.22 -18.49
N LYS A 156 -3.53 -7.51 -18.84
CA LYS A 156 -3.18 -7.98 -20.18
C LYS A 156 -4.41 -8.56 -20.89
N ASP A 157 -4.47 -8.44 -22.20
CA ASP A 157 -5.47 -9.12 -23.04
C ASP A 157 -5.12 -10.61 -23.27
N ALA A 158 -5.95 -11.32 -24.04
CA ALA A 158 -5.76 -12.75 -24.34
C ALA A 158 -4.45 -13.05 -25.11
N ASP A 159 -3.90 -12.06 -25.81
CA ASP A 159 -2.63 -12.15 -26.54
C ASP A 159 -1.43 -11.75 -25.66
N GLY A 160 -1.66 -11.43 -24.38
CA GLY A 160 -0.64 -11.04 -23.42
C GLY A 160 -0.17 -9.59 -23.54
N LYS A 161 -0.84 -8.75 -24.35
CA LYS A 161 -0.50 -7.34 -24.52
C LYS A 161 -1.10 -6.51 -23.40
N LYS A 162 -0.33 -5.54 -22.89
CA LYS A 162 -0.80 -4.61 -21.87
C LYS A 162 -2.00 -3.80 -22.37
N THR A 163 -3.01 -3.70 -21.52
CA THR A 163 -4.15 -2.81 -21.66
C THR A 163 -3.94 -1.57 -20.79
N ASN A 164 -4.66 -0.48 -21.09
CA ASN A 164 -4.60 0.76 -20.29
C ASN A 164 -5.43 0.65 -18.99
N LYS A 165 -5.40 -0.51 -18.34
CA LYS A 165 -6.16 -0.81 -17.12
C LYS A 165 -5.26 -1.45 -16.08
N ILE A 166 -5.49 -1.11 -14.82
CA ILE A 166 -4.89 -1.73 -13.64
C ILE A 166 -6.04 -2.23 -12.79
N THR A 167 -6.08 -3.52 -12.49
CA THR A 167 -6.96 -4.10 -11.48
C THR A 167 -6.18 -4.28 -10.20
N LEU A 168 -6.63 -3.63 -9.12
CA LEU A 168 -6.02 -3.78 -7.80
C LEU A 168 -6.68 -4.96 -7.09
N VAL A 169 -5.89 -5.96 -6.72
CA VAL A 169 -6.32 -7.14 -5.99
C VAL A 169 -5.47 -7.24 -4.74
N GLY A 170 -6.11 -7.22 -3.57
CA GLY A 170 -5.44 -7.32 -2.28
C GLY A 170 -5.23 -8.78 -1.85
N GLY A 171 -4.97 -8.99 -0.55
CA GLY A 171 -4.86 -10.34 0.01
C GLY A 171 -6.15 -11.17 -0.08
N ASN A 172 -7.31 -10.52 -0.19
CA ASN A 172 -8.59 -11.13 -0.51
C ASN A 172 -9.11 -10.53 -1.82
N GLU A 173 -9.41 -11.38 -2.80
CA GLU A 173 -9.86 -10.95 -4.13
C GLU A 173 -11.18 -10.17 -4.11
N SER A 174 -11.99 -10.35 -3.07
CA SER A 174 -13.28 -9.67 -2.93
C SER A 174 -13.19 -8.31 -2.24
N ASP A 175 -12.06 -8.00 -1.58
CA ASP A 175 -11.92 -6.77 -0.81
C ASP A 175 -11.23 -5.66 -1.64
N PRO A 176 -11.69 -4.40 -1.53
CA PRO A 176 -11.08 -3.29 -2.24
C PRO A 176 -9.70 -2.95 -1.68
N VAL A 177 -8.81 -2.47 -2.54
CA VAL A 177 -7.47 -1.98 -2.14
C VAL A 177 -7.52 -0.48 -1.87
N LEU A 178 -7.13 -0.08 -0.65
CA LEU A 178 -6.94 1.33 -0.30
C LEU A 178 -5.65 1.85 -0.95
N ILE A 179 -5.73 2.99 -1.64
CA ILE A 179 -4.57 3.73 -2.15
C ILE A 179 -4.39 4.96 -1.24
N ASP A 180 -3.29 4.99 -0.50
CA ASP A 180 -2.96 6.09 0.40
C ASP A 180 -1.74 6.88 -0.07
N ASN A 181 -1.38 7.94 0.68
CA ASN A 181 -0.24 8.81 0.39
C ASN A 181 -0.23 9.41 -1.03
N LEU A 182 -1.42 9.65 -1.58
CA LEU A 182 -1.60 10.31 -2.87
C LEU A 182 -1.40 11.82 -2.69
N ALA A 183 -0.56 12.42 -3.52
CA ALA A 183 -0.46 13.88 -3.61
C ALA A 183 -1.74 14.47 -4.21
N GLU A 184 -2.07 15.72 -3.86
CA GLU A 184 -3.25 16.41 -4.39
C GLU A 184 -3.16 16.60 -5.91
N GLY A 185 -4.16 16.08 -6.64
CA GLY A 185 -4.24 16.20 -8.09
C GLY A 185 -4.79 17.55 -8.54
N ARG A 186 -4.38 18.05 -9.70
CA ARG A 186 -4.93 19.30 -10.25
C ARG A 186 -6.41 19.15 -10.59
N ILE A 187 -7.24 20.06 -10.09
CA ILE A 187 -8.67 20.13 -10.36
C ILE A 187 -8.92 21.18 -11.45
N GLU A 188 -8.73 20.79 -12.71
CA GLU A 188 -8.93 21.64 -13.89
C GLU A 188 -9.48 20.84 -15.08
N SER A 189 -10.05 21.55 -16.06
CA SER A 189 -10.62 20.91 -17.25
C SER A 189 -9.56 20.13 -18.03
N GLY A 190 -9.82 18.83 -18.25
CA GLY A 190 -8.92 17.93 -18.97
C GLY A 190 -7.90 17.20 -18.09
N SER A 191 -7.81 17.50 -16.78
CA SER A 191 -6.92 16.79 -15.86
C SER A 191 -7.19 15.28 -15.83
N LYS A 192 -6.13 14.49 -15.68
CA LYS A 192 -6.13 13.02 -15.58
C LYS A 192 -5.47 12.52 -14.29
N GLU A 193 -5.25 13.44 -13.34
CA GLU A 193 -4.65 13.12 -12.05
C GLU A 193 -5.72 12.57 -11.10
N ALA A 194 -5.30 11.67 -10.21
CA ALA A 194 -6.18 11.18 -9.16
C ALA A 194 -6.39 12.28 -8.10
N VAL A 195 -7.63 12.39 -7.59
CA VAL A 195 -7.98 13.33 -6.52
C VAL A 195 -7.95 12.63 -5.17
N THR A 196 -7.51 13.33 -4.13
CA THR A 196 -7.47 12.77 -2.77
C THR A 196 -8.81 12.95 -2.05
N GLY A 197 -9.00 12.22 -0.95
CA GLY A 197 -10.17 12.41 -0.09
C GLY A 197 -10.27 13.81 0.51
N GLY A 198 -9.14 14.44 0.84
CA GLY A 198 -9.10 15.82 1.37
C GLY A 198 -9.59 16.85 0.35
N GLN A 199 -9.18 16.71 -0.90
CA GLN A 199 -9.64 17.60 -1.97
C GLN A 199 -11.15 17.50 -2.22
N LEU A 200 -11.69 16.27 -2.22
CA LEU A 200 -13.12 16.05 -2.40
C LEU A 200 -13.92 16.58 -1.20
N HIS A 201 -13.41 16.37 0.01
CA HIS A 201 -14.00 16.89 1.24
C HIS A 201 -14.06 18.43 1.22
N ASP A 202 -12.95 19.09 0.95
CA ASP A 202 -12.86 20.56 0.91
C ASP A 202 -13.75 21.15 -0.20
N TYR A 203 -13.77 20.51 -1.38
CA TYR A 203 -14.68 20.91 -2.45
C TYR A 203 -16.14 20.80 -2.04
N THR A 204 -16.52 19.69 -1.38
CA THR A 204 -17.90 19.46 -0.92
C THR A 204 -18.30 20.49 0.13
N ASP A 205 -17.41 20.79 1.10
CA ASP A 205 -17.65 21.80 2.13
C ASP A 205 -17.81 23.20 1.54
N GLN A 206 -16.96 23.57 0.57
CA GLN A 206 -17.06 24.85 -0.12
C GLN A 206 -18.36 24.99 -0.92
N GLN A 207 -18.74 23.95 -1.68
CA GLN A 207 -19.99 23.96 -2.44
C GLN A 207 -21.21 23.98 -1.52
N MET A 208 -21.20 23.20 -0.44
CA MET A 208 -22.25 23.21 0.56
C MET A 208 -22.41 24.60 1.18
N LYS A 209 -21.30 25.25 1.55
CA LYS A 209 -21.33 26.62 2.07
C LYS A 209 -21.94 27.61 1.07
N LEU A 210 -21.56 27.55 -0.21
CA LEU A 210 -22.14 28.40 -1.26
C LEU A 210 -23.66 28.20 -1.38
N VAL A 211 -24.11 26.94 -1.40
CA VAL A 211 -25.55 26.63 -1.48
C VAL A 211 -26.29 27.11 -0.23
N LEU A 212 -25.71 26.94 0.96
CA LEU A 212 -26.31 27.45 2.20
C LEU A 212 -26.34 28.98 2.22
N ASP A 213 -25.31 29.66 1.72
CA ASP A 213 -25.26 31.12 1.68
C ASP A 213 -26.28 31.67 0.67
N ASP A 214 -26.44 31.05 -0.50
CA ASP A 214 -27.50 31.38 -1.46
C ASP A 214 -28.90 31.11 -0.88
N ALA A 215 -29.09 30.00 -0.17
CA ALA A 215 -30.37 29.67 0.46
C ALA A 215 -30.73 30.64 1.59
N LYS A 216 -29.74 31.03 2.41
CA LYS A 216 -29.89 32.07 3.43
C LYS A 216 -30.24 33.39 2.78
N LYS A 217 -29.49 33.81 1.75
CA LYS A 217 -29.78 35.03 1.00
C LYS A 217 -31.19 35.03 0.43
N TYR A 218 -31.62 33.94 -0.19
CA TYR A 218 -32.98 33.80 -0.69
C TYR A 218 -34.02 33.92 0.42
N THR A 219 -33.79 33.27 1.57
CA THR A 219 -34.70 33.33 2.72
C THR A 219 -34.74 34.74 3.33
N ASP A 220 -33.58 35.38 3.49
CA ASP A 220 -33.47 36.75 3.98
C ASP A 220 -34.16 37.74 3.04
N ASP A 221 -34.00 37.58 1.72
CA ASP A 221 -34.69 38.40 0.71
C ASP A 221 -36.21 38.21 0.78
N GLN A 222 -36.70 36.97 0.89
CA GLN A 222 -38.13 36.68 1.03
C GLN A 222 -38.70 37.22 2.34
N VAL A 223 -38.04 36.95 3.48
CA VAL A 223 -38.46 37.44 4.80
C VAL A 223 -38.42 38.96 4.86
N SER A 224 -37.37 39.59 4.32
CA SER A 224 -37.28 41.05 4.21
C SER A 224 -38.43 41.62 3.37
N SER A 225 -38.78 40.99 2.25
CA SER A 225 -39.91 41.43 1.43
C SER A 225 -41.26 41.31 2.18
N LEU A 226 -41.48 40.21 2.89
CA LEU A 226 -42.68 39.97 3.71
C LEU A 226 -42.77 40.95 4.87
N VAL A 227 -41.68 41.17 5.60
CA VAL A 227 -41.63 42.10 6.74
C VAL A 227 -41.79 43.52 6.26
N ASN A 228 -41.08 43.95 5.22
CA ASN A 228 -41.21 45.30 4.69
C ASN A 228 -42.63 45.55 4.16
N ASN A 229 -43.22 44.61 3.43
CA ASN A 229 -44.60 44.75 2.95
C ASN A 229 -45.61 44.77 4.12
N GLY A 230 -45.50 43.83 5.07
CA GLY A 230 -46.39 43.77 6.23
C GLY A 230 -46.26 44.98 7.16
N VAL A 231 -45.03 45.47 7.40
CA VAL A 231 -44.78 46.68 8.21
C VAL A 231 -45.23 47.93 7.48
N ASN A 232 -45.01 48.05 6.17
CA ASN A 232 -45.50 49.19 5.40
C ASN A 232 -47.02 49.22 5.31
N GLU A 233 -47.67 48.06 5.15
CA GLU A 233 -49.13 47.94 5.16
C GLU A 233 -49.71 48.27 6.54
N ALA A 234 -49.11 47.75 7.62
CA ALA A 234 -49.49 48.08 8.99
C ALA A 234 -49.28 49.57 9.30
N LYS A 235 -48.15 50.15 8.88
CA LYS A 235 -47.87 51.58 9.04
C LYS A 235 -48.88 52.44 8.29
N SER A 236 -49.16 52.12 7.02
CA SER A 236 -50.18 52.80 6.22
C SER A 236 -51.57 52.72 6.87
N TYR A 237 -51.95 51.55 7.39
CA TYR A 237 -53.20 51.36 8.11
C TYR A 237 -53.27 52.20 9.40
N THR A 238 -52.19 52.21 10.18
CA THR A 238 -52.06 53.02 11.39
C THR A 238 -52.12 54.51 11.08
N ASP A 239 -51.42 54.98 10.05
CA ASP A 239 -51.41 56.38 9.62
C ASP A 239 -52.83 56.84 9.21
N ILE A 240 -53.58 56.05 8.43
CA ILE A 240 -54.97 56.34 8.06
C ILE A 240 -55.88 56.41 9.30
N LYS A 241 -55.72 55.49 10.26
CA LYS A 241 -56.52 55.49 11.49
C LYS A 241 -56.19 56.69 12.39
N PHE A 242 -54.92 57.06 12.50
CA PHE A 242 -54.50 58.25 13.24
C PHE A 242 -54.98 59.53 12.56
N GLU A 243 -54.94 59.62 11.23
CA GLU A 243 -55.47 60.76 10.49
C GLU A 243 -57.00 60.88 10.68
N THR A 244 -57.72 59.77 10.59
CA THR A 244 -59.16 59.72 10.87
C THR A 244 -59.48 60.15 12.30
N LEU A 245 -58.67 59.72 13.28
CA LEU A 245 -58.81 60.13 14.67
C LEU A 245 -58.54 61.63 14.84
N ASN A 246 -57.54 62.17 14.15
CA ASN A 246 -57.22 63.60 14.18
C ASN A 246 -58.40 64.45 13.66
N TYR A 247 -59.05 64.04 12.58
CA TYR A 247 -60.29 64.68 12.10
C TYR A 247 -61.42 64.61 13.12
N ALA A 248 -61.63 63.46 13.77
CA ALA A 248 -62.64 63.32 14.82
C ALA A 248 -62.35 64.22 16.02
N ILE A 249 -61.08 64.34 16.45
CA ILE A 249 -60.66 65.25 17.53
C ILE A 249 -60.88 66.71 17.12
N GLU A 250 -60.64 67.07 15.87
CA GLU A 250 -60.89 68.42 15.37
C GLU A 250 -62.38 68.77 15.37
N ASP A 251 -63.25 67.83 14.99
CA ASP A 251 -64.70 68.02 15.03
C ASP A 251 -65.22 68.13 16.48
N VAL A 252 -64.73 67.29 17.40
CA VAL A 252 -65.02 67.42 18.84
C VAL A 252 -64.54 68.76 19.39
N ARG A 253 -63.36 69.23 18.99
CA ARG A 253 -62.83 70.53 19.41
C ARG A 253 -63.68 71.68 18.84
N LYS A 254 -64.17 71.55 17.62
CA LYS A 254 -65.07 72.52 16.97
C LYS A 254 -66.42 72.56 17.68
N GLU A 255 -66.99 71.40 18.00
CA GLU A 255 -68.24 71.28 18.77
C GLU A 255 -68.09 71.87 20.19
N ALA A 256 -66.99 71.59 20.88
CA ALA A 256 -66.71 72.16 22.20
C ALA A 256 -66.58 73.69 22.16
N ARG A 257 -65.91 74.24 21.13
CA ARG A 257 -65.83 75.70 20.92
C ARG A 257 -67.20 76.31 20.63
N GLN A 258 -68.05 75.62 19.87
CA GLN A 258 -69.43 76.05 19.60
C GLN A 258 -70.29 76.02 20.87
N ALA A 259 -70.17 74.98 21.69
CA ALA A 259 -70.87 74.90 22.98
C ALA A 259 -70.46 76.05 23.91
N ALA A 260 -69.17 76.42 23.94
CA ALA A 260 -68.71 77.59 24.69
C ALA A 260 -69.31 78.91 24.15
N ALA A 261 -69.38 79.09 22.83
CA ALA A 261 -70.04 80.25 22.21
C ALA A 261 -71.54 80.31 22.52
N ILE A 262 -72.23 79.14 22.52
CA ILE A 262 -73.63 79.02 22.94
C ILE A 262 -73.79 79.42 24.41
N GLY A 263 -72.92 78.92 25.30
CA GLY A 263 -72.93 79.28 26.71
C GLY A 263 -72.78 80.79 26.94
N LEU A 264 -71.87 81.44 26.21
CA LEU A 264 -71.69 82.90 26.24
C LEU A 264 -72.92 83.65 25.72
N ALA A 265 -73.58 83.13 24.68
CA ALA A 265 -74.81 83.72 24.15
C ALA A 265 -75.95 83.64 25.17
N VAL A 266 -76.16 82.49 25.81
CA VAL A 266 -77.20 82.30 26.83
C VAL A 266 -76.95 83.17 28.06
N SER A 267 -75.71 83.27 28.53
CA SER A 267 -75.38 84.08 29.72
C SER A 267 -75.67 85.57 29.56
N ASN A 268 -75.75 86.06 28.32
CA ASN A 268 -76.06 87.45 28.00
C ASN A 268 -77.56 87.72 27.82
N LEU A 269 -78.43 86.70 27.92
CA LEU A 269 -79.88 86.91 27.90
C LEU A 269 -80.33 87.58 29.20
N ARG A 270 -80.88 88.79 29.07
CA ARG A 270 -81.43 89.55 30.20
C ARG A 270 -82.94 89.68 30.05
N TYR A 271 -83.64 89.29 31.09
CA TYR A 271 -85.09 89.34 31.16
C TYR A 271 -85.54 90.53 31.99
N ASN A 272 -86.77 90.98 31.77
CA ASN A 272 -87.32 92.08 32.57
C ASN A 272 -87.89 91.53 33.88
N ASP A 273 -87.48 92.14 34.98
CA ASP A 273 -87.78 91.70 36.34
C ASP A 273 -89.09 92.28 36.90
N ALA A 274 -89.84 93.04 36.11
CA ALA A 274 -91.12 93.62 36.52
C ALA A 274 -92.25 92.55 36.64
N PRO A 275 -93.09 92.59 37.70
CA PRO A 275 -94.15 91.60 37.91
C PRO A 275 -95.18 91.54 36.78
N GLY A 276 -95.59 90.32 36.40
CA GLY A 276 -96.62 90.07 35.37
C GLY A 276 -96.17 90.34 33.93
N LYS A 277 -94.87 90.52 33.67
CA LYS A 277 -94.35 90.81 32.32
C LYS A 277 -93.74 89.57 31.66
N LEU A 278 -94.12 89.38 30.40
CA LEU A 278 -93.40 88.54 29.44
C LEU A 278 -92.27 89.37 28.80
N SER A 279 -91.06 88.84 28.79
CA SER A 279 -89.90 89.48 28.18
C SER A 279 -89.26 88.56 27.15
N VAL A 280 -88.76 89.14 26.07
CA VAL A 280 -88.02 88.43 25.01
C VAL A 280 -86.63 89.05 24.92
N ALA A 281 -85.60 88.21 24.93
CA ALA A 281 -84.21 88.60 24.88
C ALA A 281 -83.53 87.93 23.69
N LEU A 282 -82.63 88.66 23.04
CA LEU A 282 -81.78 88.17 21.97
C LEU A 282 -80.34 88.47 22.33
N ALA A 283 -79.49 87.45 22.25
CA ALA A 283 -78.09 87.54 22.60
C ALA A 283 -77.22 86.77 21.60
N SER A 284 -75.95 87.14 21.53
CA SER A 284 -74.95 86.44 20.73
C SER A 284 -73.68 86.23 21.53
N GLY A 285 -72.93 85.19 21.19
CA GLY A 285 -71.69 84.81 21.83
C GLY A 285 -70.68 84.35 20.79
N ILE A 286 -69.41 84.71 20.98
CA ILE A 286 -68.31 84.33 20.09
C ILE A 286 -67.19 83.74 20.95
N TRP A 287 -66.68 82.57 20.55
CA TRP A 287 -65.53 81.91 21.19
C TRP A 287 -64.64 81.22 20.14
N LEU A 288 -63.34 81.56 20.10
CA LEU A 288 -62.32 80.96 19.23
C LEU A 288 -62.82 80.64 17.80
N ASN A 289 -63.26 81.69 17.08
CA ASN A 289 -63.75 81.65 15.70
C ASN A 289 -65.05 80.83 15.49
N GLN A 290 -65.82 80.57 16.56
CA GLN A 290 -67.18 80.05 16.50
C GLN A 290 -68.15 81.09 17.07
N SER A 291 -69.31 81.25 16.44
CA SER A 291 -70.36 82.15 16.87
C SER A 291 -71.65 81.39 17.14
N ALA A 292 -72.39 81.82 18.14
CA ALA A 292 -73.73 81.33 18.44
C ALA A 292 -74.67 82.48 18.77
N PHE A 293 -75.96 82.26 18.54
CA PHE A 293 -77.02 83.16 18.93
C PHE A 293 -77.99 82.44 19.84
N ALA A 294 -78.58 83.18 20.77
CA ALA A 294 -79.55 82.71 21.73
C ALA A 294 -80.75 83.63 21.71
N VAL A 295 -81.94 83.04 21.74
CA VAL A 295 -83.22 83.75 21.87
C VAL A 295 -83.91 83.17 23.07
N GLY A 296 -84.33 84.02 23.99
CA GLY A 296 -85.01 83.59 25.20
C GLY A 296 -86.30 84.34 25.44
N ALA A 297 -87.24 83.67 26.08
CA ALA A 297 -88.43 84.27 26.65
C ALA A 297 -88.44 84.02 28.16
N GLY A 298 -88.65 85.08 28.94
CA GLY A 298 -88.71 85.03 30.40
C GLY A 298 -90.04 85.55 30.91
N TYR A 299 -90.60 84.88 31.91
CA TYR A 299 -91.82 85.28 32.61
C TYR A 299 -91.54 85.41 34.12
N THR A 300 -91.96 86.54 34.68
CA THR A 300 -91.90 86.81 36.12
C THR A 300 -93.32 86.80 36.68
N SER A 301 -93.57 85.95 37.69
CA SER A 301 -94.88 85.83 38.35
C SER A 301 -95.38 87.18 38.89
N GLU A 302 -96.69 87.34 39.02
CA GLU A 302 -97.31 88.59 39.50
C GLU A 302 -96.90 88.95 40.94
N ASP A 303 -96.55 87.95 41.76
CA ASP A 303 -96.01 88.15 43.11
C ASP A 303 -94.51 88.46 43.14
N GLY A 304 -93.83 88.45 41.98
CA GLY A 304 -92.39 88.69 41.85
C GLY A 304 -91.47 87.56 42.33
N ASN A 305 -92.00 86.56 43.06
CA ASN A 305 -91.20 85.53 43.73
C ASN A 305 -90.72 84.37 42.82
N THR A 306 -91.33 84.16 41.65
CA THR A 306 -90.97 83.08 40.72
C THR A 306 -90.61 83.65 39.36
N ARG A 307 -89.48 83.20 38.80
CA ARG A 307 -89.04 83.54 37.44
C ARG A 307 -88.78 82.28 36.66
N SER A 308 -89.32 82.24 35.44
CA SER A 308 -89.13 81.15 34.50
C SER A 308 -88.53 81.70 33.23
N SER A 309 -87.49 81.06 32.69
CA SER A 309 -86.89 81.43 31.42
C SER A 309 -86.77 80.22 30.52
N LEU A 310 -87.15 80.37 29.26
CA LEU A 310 -86.93 79.41 28.19
C LEU A 310 -85.96 80.05 27.19
N SER A 311 -84.88 79.37 26.84
CA SER A 311 -83.92 79.83 25.84
C SER A 311 -83.71 78.78 24.75
N ILE A 312 -83.75 79.22 23.50
CA ILE A 312 -83.37 78.44 22.32
C ILE A 312 -82.06 79.02 21.80
N THR A 313 -81.13 78.15 21.47
CA THR A 313 -79.78 78.53 21.04
C THR A 313 -79.45 77.83 19.74
N SER A 314 -78.67 78.49 18.89
CA SER A 314 -78.10 77.86 17.70
C SER A 314 -76.70 78.38 17.40
N GLY A 315 -75.82 77.47 17.02
CA GLY A 315 -74.44 77.74 16.65
C GLY A 315 -73.89 76.58 15.84
N GLY A 316 -73.25 76.88 14.71
CA GLY A 316 -72.54 75.87 13.92
C GLY A 316 -73.40 74.73 13.33
N GLY A 317 -74.67 74.99 13.03
CA GLY A 317 -75.60 74.00 12.47
C GLY A 317 -76.30 73.10 13.49
N ARG A 318 -75.99 73.27 14.78
CA ARG A 318 -76.69 72.59 15.89
C ARG A 318 -77.54 73.60 16.67
N TRP A 319 -78.56 73.09 17.36
CA TRP A 319 -79.44 73.88 18.21
C TRP A 319 -79.63 73.19 19.57
N GLY A 320 -79.94 73.98 20.59
CA GLY A 320 -80.16 73.49 21.95
C GLY A 320 -81.22 74.32 22.66
N VAL A 321 -81.84 73.71 23.68
CA VAL A 321 -82.89 74.34 24.49
C VAL A 321 -82.48 74.30 25.95
N GLY A 322 -82.65 75.42 26.63
CA GLY A 322 -82.42 75.56 28.06
C GLY A 322 -83.69 76.07 28.75
N VAL A 323 -83.95 75.55 29.94
CA VAL A 323 -85.02 76.04 30.82
C VAL A 323 -84.39 76.40 32.16
N GLY A 324 -84.71 77.59 32.65
CA GLY A 324 -84.29 78.10 33.94
C GLY A 324 -85.50 78.41 34.80
N LEU A 325 -85.44 78.02 36.07
CA LEU A 325 -86.42 78.35 37.09
C LEU A 325 -85.66 78.94 38.28
N SER A 326 -86.09 80.10 38.74
CA SER A 326 -85.54 80.77 39.91
C SER A 326 -86.67 81.12 40.85
N LEU A 327 -86.49 80.80 42.14
CA LEU A 327 -87.41 81.15 43.21
C LEU A 327 -86.68 82.04 44.21
N THR A 328 -87.31 83.16 44.57
CA THR A 328 -86.84 84.05 45.62
C THR A 328 -87.63 83.73 46.90
N LEU A 329 -86.93 83.37 47.97
CA LEU A 329 -87.50 83.05 49.28
C LEU A 329 -87.24 84.23 50.21
N ASN A 330 -88.29 84.87 50.71
CA ASN A 330 -88.26 85.88 51.76
C ASN A 330 -88.88 85.33 53.05
#